data_AF-A0A4Z0K0Y5-F1
#
_entry.id   AF-A0A4Z0K0Y5-F1
#
_cell.length_a   1.000
_cell.length_b   1.000
_cell.length_c   1.000
_cell.angle_alpha   90.00
_cell.angle_beta   90.00
_cell.angle_gamma   90.00
#
_symmetry.space_group_name_H-M   'P 1'
#
loop_
_entity.id
_entity.type
_entity.pdbx_description
1 polymer ?
#
loop_
_entity_poly.entity_id
_entity_poly.type
_entity_poly.pdbx_seq_one_letter_code
_entity_poly.pdbx_strand_id
1 'polypeptide(L)'
;MRLELSRSRIRPGQEDTFDEWMGMLNSRPDELQESLPAERQVFEATFRHTEADGSTWIYHLSLMGEDGRGNDESIPIDAAHVAFSKKAKEPGWEELEPRFMLTPTPLLESMKRYAEFGQDND
;
A
#
# COMPACT_ATOMS: atom_id res chain seq x y z
N MET A 1 -14.94 -1.34 -5.08
CA MET A 1 -13.46 -1.15 -5.08
C MET A 1 -13.16 0.30 -4.73
N ARG A 2 -12.10 0.55 -3.98
CA ARG A 2 -11.70 1.89 -3.57
C ARG A 2 -10.28 2.19 -4.04
N LEU A 3 -10.13 3.31 -4.75
CA LEU A 3 -8.84 3.87 -5.13
C LEU A 3 -8.42 4.88 -4.07
N GLU A 4 -7.24 4.71 -3.50
CA GLU A 4 -6.69 5.57 -2.45
C GLU A 4 -5.31 6.05 -2.85
N LEU A 5 -5.03 7.32 -2.56
CA LEU A 5 -3.69 7.87 -2.64
C LEU A 5 -3.44 8.63 -1.35
N SER A 6 -2.62 8.07 -0.48
CA SER A 6 -2.23 8.73 0.76
C SER A 6 -0.82 9.30 0.64
N ARG A 7 -0.57 10.41 1.33
CA ARG A 7 0.79 10.92 1.56
C ARG A 7 1.10 11.00 3.05
N SER A 8 2.37 10.76 3.37
CA SER A 8 2.91 10.95 4.72
C SER A 8 4.34 11.43 4.65
N ARG A 9 4.73 12.34 5.53
CA ARG A 9 6.10 12.83 5.60
C ARG A 9 6.98 11.77 6.26
N ILE A 10 8.17 11.54 5.71
CA ILE A 10 9.21 10.76 6.39
C ILE A 10 9.72 11.59 7.57
N ARG A 11 9.83 10.97 8.74
CA ARG A 11 10.43 11.63 9.92
C ARG A 11 11.84 12.08 9.57
N PRO A 12 12.28 13.27 10.00
CA PRO A 12 13.64 13.73 9.75
C PRO A 12 14.70 12.69 10.18
N GLY A 13 15.57 12.29 9.27
CA GLY A 13 16.63 11.30 9.53
C GLY A 13 16.15 9.84 9.55
N GLN A 14 14.94 9.55 9.05
CA GLN A 14 14.41 8.18 8.90
C GLN A 14 14.33 7.73 7.44
N GLU A 15 15.04 8.40 6.53
CA GLU A 15 15.15 8.02 5.13
C GLU A 15 15.74 6.62 4.97
N ASP A 16 16.80 6.30 5.72
CA ASP A 16 17.39 4.95 5.73
C ASP A 16 16.41 3.90 6.27
N THR A 17 15.61 4.23 7.29
CA THR A 17 14.53 3.34 7.79
C THR A 17 13.48 3.08 6.71
N PHE A 18 13.13 4.09 5.90
CA PHE A 18 12.23 3.89 4.76
C PHE A 18 12.87 3.00 3.69
N ASP A 19 14.15 3.17 3.40
CA ASP A 19 14.86 2.35 2.42
C ASP A 19 14.99 0.89 2.91
N GLU A 20 15.26 0.66 4.20
CA GLU A 20 15.21 -0.66 4.83
C GLU A 20 13.82 -1.30 4.74
N TRP A 21 12.76 -0.52 4.98
CA TRP A 21 11.39 -0.99 4.87
C TRP A 21 11.04 -1.42 3.45
N MET A 22 11.32 -0.58 2.44
CA MET A 22 11.09 -0.94 1.04
C MET A 22 11.95 -2.14 0.63
N GLY A 23 13.18 -2.24 1.12
CA GLY A 23 14.04 -3.41 0.91
C GLY A 23 13.43 -4.68 1.50
N MET A 24 12.87 -4.61 2.70
CA MET A 24 12.18 -5.72 3.37
C MET A 24 11.00 -6.21 2.53
N LEU A 25 10.11 -5.32 2.08
CA LEU A 25 8.95 -5.70 1.26
C LEU A 25 9.38 -6.32 -0.08
N ASN A 26 10.33 -5.70 -0.79
CA ASN A 26 10.83 -6.22 -2.06
C ASN A 26 11.54 -7.58 -1.93
N SER A 27 12.04 -7.93 -0.75
CA SER A 27 12.73 -9.20 -0.50
C SER A 27 11.80 -10.37 -0.13
N ARG A 28 10.50 -10.12 0.12
CA ARG A 28 9.53 -11.12 0.60
C ARG A 28 8.22 -11.13 -0.21
N PRO A 29 8.30 -11.23 -1.55
CA PRO A 29 7.11 -11.17 -2.39
C PRO A 29 6.12 -12.31 -2.13
N ASP A 30 6.60 -13.51 -1.81
CA ASP A 30 5.71 -14.68 -1.59
C ASP A 30 4.85 -14.49 -0.32
N GLU A 31 5.44 -14.02 0.79
CA GLU A 31 4.69 -13.72 2.02
C GLU A 31 3.64 -12.61 1.80
N LEU A 32 3.97 -11.59 0.98
CA LEU A 32 3.02 -10.53 0.62
C LEU A 32 1.88 -11.05 -0.25
N GLN A 33 2.18 -11.91 -1.23
CA GLN A 33 1.14 -12.50 -2.08
C GLN A 33 0.15 -13.35 -1.29
N GLU A 34 0.61 -14.01 -0.21
CA GLU A 34 -0.26 -14.78 0.69
C GLU A 34 -1.22 -13.90 1.51
N SER A 35 -0.88 -12.64 1.80
CA SER A 35 -1.72 -11.74 2.59
C SER A 35 -2.81 -11.03 1.75
N LEU A 36 -2.52 -10.73 0.47
CA LEU A 36 -3.42 -9.97 -0.43
C LEU A 36 -4.89 -10.46 -0.45
N PRO A 37 -5.19 -11.79 -0.45
CA PRO A 37 -6.57 -12.29 -0.43
C PRO A 37 -7.39 -11.83 0.77
N ALA A 38 -6.78 -11.83 1.96
CA ALA A 38 -7.42 -11.42 3.21
C ALA A 38 -7.60 -9.90 3.27
N GLU A 39 -6.61 -9.17 2.75
CA GLU A 39 -6.63 -7.71 2.68
C GLU A 39 -7.59 -7.16 1.63
N ARG A 40 -8.01 -7.99 0.66
CA ARG A 40 -8.68 -7.57 -0.59
C ARG A 40 -7.83 -6.57 -1.38
N GLN A 41 -6.51 -6.68 -1.29
CA GLN A 41 -5.55 -5.75 -1.86
C GLN A 41 -5.31 -6.11 -3.34
N VAL A 42 -5.85 -5.31 -4.26
CA VAL A 42 -5.77 -5.58 -5.71
C VAL A 42 -4.45 -5.10 -6.28
N PHE A 43 -4.00 -3.92 -5.84
CA PHE A 43 -2.77 -3.30 -6.32
C PHE A 43 -2.29 -2.29 -5.30
N GLU A 44 -1.03 -2.38 -4.90
CA GLU A 44 -0.37 -1.32 -4.13
C GLU A 44 0.90 -0.85 -4.83
N ALA A 45 1.22 0.43 -4.64
CA ALA A 45 2.50 1.00 -5.03
C ALA A 45 2.90 2.11 -4.06
N THR A 46 4.18 2.11 -3.68
CA THR A 46 4.75 3.13 -2.79
C THR A 46 5.82 3.92 -3.53
N PHE A 47 5.71 5.25 -3.50
CA PHE A 47 6.62 6.20 -4.12
C PHE A 47 7.25 7.09 -3.06
N ARG A 48 8.48 7.53 -3.31
CA ARG A 48 9.17 8.56 -2.53
C ARG A 48 9.34 9.82 -3.38
N HIS A 49 9.13 10.98 -2.79
CA HIS A 49 9.34 12.28 -3.43
C HIS A 49 9.97 13.26 -2.45
N THR A 50 10.97 14.02 -2.91
CA THR A 50 11.53 15.16 -2.16
C THR A 50 10.92 16.44 -2.73
N GLU A 51 10.14 17.15 -1.92
CA GLU A 51 9.49 18.41 -2.31
C GLU A 51 10.50 19.56 -2.39
N ALA A 52 10.07 20.68 -2.98
CA ALA A 52 10.92 21.84 -3.23
C ALA A 52 11.47 22.48 -1.94
N ASP A 53 10.81 22.27 -0.80
CA ASP A 53 11.24 22.72 0.52
C ASP A 53 12.26 21.76 1.18
N GLY A 54 12.64 20.68 0.48
CA GLY A 54 13.58 19.66 0.96
C GLY A 54 12.93 18.59 1.84
N SER A 55 11.62 18.62 2.08
CA SER A 55 10.93 17.57 2.82
C SER A 55 10.75 16.31 1.98
N THR A 56 10.97 15.13 2.58
CA THR A 56 10.79 13.83 1.92
C THR A 56 9.44 13.22 2.30
N TRP A 57 8.69 12.81 1.30
CA TRP A 57 7.34 12.28 1.42
C TRP A 57 7.22 10.90 0.80
N ILE A 58 6.35 10.11 1.39
CA ILE A 58 5.89 8.83 0.87
C ILE A 58 4.50 9.05 0.30
N TYR A 59 4.28 8.58 -0.92
CA TYR A 59 2.96 8.47 -1.55
C TYR A 59 2.64 6.98 -1.68
N HIS A 60 1.52 6.56 -1.13
CA HIS A 60 1.06 5.19 -1.20
C HIS A 60 -0.25 5.14 -1.98
N LEU A 61 -0.19 4.52 -3.16
CA LEU A 61 -1.31 4.29 -4.05
C LEU A 61 -1.84 2.89 -3.78
N SER A 62 -3.11 2.77 -3.47
CA SER A 62 -3.77 1.49 -3.25
C SER A 62 -5.07 1.38 -4.03
N LEU A 63 -5.33 0.19 -4.57
CA LEU A 63 -6.63 -0.24 -5.06
C LEU A 63 -7.03 -1.48 -4.25
N MET A 64 -8.14 -1.40 -3.54
CA MET A 64 -8.60 -2.49 -2.67
C MET A 64 -10.12 -2.70 -2.75
N GLY A 65 -10.59 -3.85 -2.24
CA GLY A 65 -12.00 -4.11 -2.01
C GLY A 65 -12.61 -3.16 -0.98
N GLU A 66 -13.92 -2.92 -1.07
CA GLU A 66 -14.63 -2.07 -0.09
C GLU A 66 -14.66 -2.69 1.31
N ASP A 67 -14.67 -4.03 1.37
CA ASP A 67 -14.61 -4.81 2.60
C ASP A 67 -13.17 -5.22 2.99
N GLY A 68 -12.16 -4.68 2.31
CA GLY A 68 -10.74 -4.90 2.63
C GLY A 68 -10.38 -4.32 3.99
N ARG A 69 -9.63 -5.10 4.79
CA ARG A 69 -9.24 -4.70 6.15
C ARG A 69 -7.84 -4.10 6.24
N GLY A 70 -7.07 -4.12 5.14
CA GLY A 70 -5.65 -3.79 5.13
C GLY A 70 -4.82 -4.80 5.96
N ASN A 71 -3.58 -4.42 6.26
CA ASN A 71 -2.61 -5.24 7.01
C ASN A 71 -3.23 -5.91 8.26
N ASP A 72 -3.05 -7.22 8.39
CA ASP A 72 -3.38 -8.00 9.56
C ASP A 72 -2.12 -8.22 10.42
N GLU A 73 -1.95 -7.47 11.51
CA GLU A 73 -0.76 -7.60 12.39
C GLU A 73 -0.61 -9.00 13.05
N SER A 74 -1.53 -9.95 12.85
CA SER A 74 -1.30 -11.36 13.19
C SER A 74 -0.44 -12.12 12.16
N ILE A 75 -0.34 -11.59 10.93
CA ILE A 75 0.55 -12.07 9.88
C ILE A 75 1.93 -11.40 10.08
N PRO A 76 3.04 -12.16 10.12
CA PRO A 76 4.36 -11.60 10.42
C PRO A 76 4.83 -10.50 9.45
N ILE A 77 4.55 -10.63 8.15
CA ILE A 77 4.97 -9.64 7.15
C ILE A 77 4.21 -8.32 7.32
N ASP A 78 2.91 -8.38 7.57
CA ASP A 78 2.04 -7.23 7.83
C ASP A 78 2.41 -6.51 9.13
N ALA A 79 2.69 -7.28 10.19
CA ALA A 79 3.17 -6.73 11.45
C ALA A 79 4.48 -5.96 11.25
N ALA A 80 5.41 -6.51 10.46
CA ALA A 80 6.66 -5.84 10.10
C ALA A 80 6.41 -4.58 9.24
N HIS A 81 5.51 -4.67 8.26
CA HIS A 81 5.10 -3.56 7.40
C HIS A 81 4.57 -2.38 8.26
N VAL A 82 3.64 -2.66 9.18
CA VAL A 82 3.07 -1.66 10.08
C VAL A 82 4.13 -1.08 11.03
N ALA A 83 5.03 -1.91 11.57
CA ALA A 83 6.10 -1.47 12.46
C ALA A 83 7.08 -0.51 11.77
N PHE A 84 7.52 -0.85 10.55
CA PHE A 84 8.36 0.04 9.76
C PHE A 84 7.65 1.35 9.40
N SER A 85 6.39 1.28 8.96
CA SER A 85 5.56 2.46 8.67
C SER A 85 5.49 3.42 9.86
N LYS A 86 5.22 2.90 11.07
CA LYS A 86 5.19 3.69 12.32
C LYS A 86 6.54 4.35 12.64
N LYS A 87 7.66 3.67 12.36
CA LYS A 87 9.03 4.18 12.61
C LYS A 87 9.45 5.22 11.58
N ALA A 88 9.15 5.01 10.30
CA ALA A 88 9.59 5.86 9.20
C ALA A 88 8.78 7.16 9.07
N LYS A 89 7.47 7.12 9.35
CA LYS A 89 6.54 8.22 9.03
C LYS A 89 6.19 9.08 10.24
N GLU A 90 5.99 10.37 9.99
CA GLU A 90 5.26 11.22 10.93
C GLU A 90 3.81 10.73 11.07
N PRO A 91 3.18 10.87 12.25
CA PRO A 91 1.78 10.51 12.42
C PRO A 91 0.87 11.48 11.65
N GLY A 92 -0.22 10.95 11.11
CA GLY A 92 -1.16 11.70 10.27
C GLY A 92 -0.83 11.49 8.80
N TRP A 93 -1.65 10.67 8.14
CA TRP A 93 -1.67 10.58 6.68
C TRP A 93 -2.71 11.54 6.13
N GLU A 94 -2.43 12.08 4.95
CA GLU A 94 -3.38 12.86 4.16
C GLU A 94 -3.86 11.99 3.00
N GLU A 95 -5.18 11.80 2.90
CA GLU A 95 -5.81 11.15 1.76
C GLU A 95 -6.10 12.17 0.68
N LEU A 96 -5.62 11.91 -0.54
CA LEU A 96 -5.92 12.72 -1.72
C LEU A 96 -7.20 12.20 -2.36
N GLU A 97 -8.04 13.13 -2.86
CA GLU A 97 -9.30 12.74 -3.51
C GLU A 97 -9.02 12.08 -4.87
N PRO A 98 -9.41 10.80 -5.07
CA PRO A 98 -9.30 10.15 -6.37
C PRO A 98 -10.28 10.81 -7.35
N ARG A 99 -9.78 11.32 -8.48
CA ARG A 99 -10.61 12.00 -9.49
C ARG A 99 -10.86 11.16 -10.75
N PHE A 100 -9.98 10.20 -11.06
CA PHE A 100 -10.06 9.40 -12.28
C PHE A 100 -9.27 8.09 -12.16
N MET A 101 -9.82 7.02 -12.72
CA MET A 101 -9.15 5.73 -12.95
C MET A 101 -9.63 5.17 -14.28
N LEU A 102 -8.72 4.61 -15.07
CA LEU A 102 -9.05 3.89 -16.29
C LEU A 102 -8.20 2.63 -16.39
N THR A 103 -8.81 1.53 -16.80
CA THR A 103 -8.13 0.27 -17.07
C THR A 103 -8.88 -0.48 -18.17
N PRO A 104 -8.20 -1.27 -19.02
CA PRO A 104 -8.87 -2.12 -20.01
C PRO A 104 -9.91 -3.04 -19.39
N THR A 105 -11.04 -3.25 -20.09
CA THR A 105 -12.16 -4.07 -19.58
C THR A 105 -11.75 -5.43 -19.03
N PRO A 106 -10.89 -6.24 -19.71
CA PRO A 106 -10.53 -7.55 -19.18
C PRO A 106 -9.84 -7.47 -17.80
N LEU A 107 -9.00 -6.44 -17.59
CA LEU A 107 -8.32 -6.23 -16.32
C LEU A 107 -9.29 -5.67 -15.27
N LEU A 108 -10.20 -4.77 -15.66
CA LEU A 108 -11.19 -4.21 -14.75
C LEU A 108 -12.06 -5.30 -14.10
N GLU A 109 -12.51 -6.27 -14.89
CA GLU A 109 -13.38 -7.34 -14.40
C GLU A 109 -12.64 -8.31 -13.48
N SER A 110 -11.38 -8.65 -13.79
CA SER A 110 -10.52 -9.43 -12.89
C SER A 110 -10.26 -8.66 -11.57
N MET A 111 -9.91 -7.37 -11.63
CA MET A 111 -9.72 -6.55 -10.43
C MET A 111 -10.97 -6.49 -9.56
N LYS A 112 -12.16 -6.30 -10.16
CA LYS A 112 -13.43 -6.30 -9.41
C LYS A 112 -13.68 -7.63 -8.72
N ARG A 113 -13.45 -8.76 -9.42
CA ARG A 113 -13.64 -10.10 -8.86
C ARG A 113 -12.69 -10.34 -7.68
N TYR A 114 -11.41 -10.02 -7.85
CA TYR A 114 -10.43 -10.13 -6.79
C TYR A 114 -10.77 -9.23 -5.60
N ALA A 115 -11.21 -7.99 -5.84
CA ALA A 115 -11.59 -7.08 -4.77
C ALA A 115 -12.78 -7.57 -3.93
N GLU A 116 -13.71 -8.31 -4.54
CA GLU A 116 -14.89 -8.85 -3.85
C GLU A 116 -14.53 -10.14 -3.08
N PHE A 117 -13.77 -11.03 -3.71
CA PHE A 117 -13.57 -12.41 -3.21
C PHE A 117 -12.18 -12.71 -2.66
N GLY A 118 -11.19 -11.86 -2.93
CA GLY A 118 -9.77 -12.04 -2.60
C GLY A 118 -9.08 -13.16 -3.39
N GLN A 119 -9.78 -13.72 -4.38
CA GLN A 119 -9.27 -14.81 -5.20
C GLN A 119 -9.97 -14.78 -6.55
N ASP A 120 -9.26 -15.20 -7.58
CA ASP A 120 -9.87 -15.57 -8.85
C ASP A 120 -10.53 -16.94 -8.65
N ASN A 121 -11.80 -16.94 -8.22
CA ASN A 121 -12.61 -18.15 -8.38
C ASN A 121 -12.79 -18.37 -9.88
N ASP A 122 -12.58 -19.57 -10.43
CA ASP A 122 -13.05 -19.90 -11.78
C ASP A 122 -14.59 -19.87 -11.82
#